data_AF-T1F5R0-F1
#
_entry.id   AF-T1F5R0-F1
#
_cell.length_a   1.000
_cell.length_b   1.000
_cell.length_c   1.000
_cell.angle_alpha   90.00
_cell.angle_beta   90.00
_cell.angle_gamma   90.00
#
_symmetry.space_group_name_H-M   'P 1'
#
loop_
_entity.id
_entity.type
_entity.pdbx_description
1 polymer ?
#
loop_
_entity_poly.entity_id
_entity_poly.type
_entity_poly.pdbx_seq_one_letter_code
_entity_poly.pdbx_strand_id
1 'polypeptide(L)'
;MCTCFVQLKSLCMTIPRNLVDSTRDKKMFTSQSDVWSYGILLWEIYSFGRVPYPRIPLQEVLSHVERGKRMDPPEGCPPFMYSIMSRTWCIDPMKRPTFKDILMELRLHS
;
A
#
# COMPACT_ATOMS: atom_id res chain seq x y z
N MET A 1 4.65 -17.61 -1.95
CA MET A 1 4.26 -16.56 -0.98
C MET A 1 5.08 -15.27 -1.08
N CYS A 2 6.36 -15.27 -1.50
CA CYS A 2 7.18 -14.03 -1.51
C CYS A 2 7.18 -13.16 -2.78
N THR A 3 6.54 -13.54 -3.88
CA THR A 3 6.65 -12.78 -5.15
C THR A 3 5.75 -11.55 -5.22
N CYS A 4 4.52 -11.62 -4.67
CA CYS A 4 3.55 -10.53 -4.77
C CYS A 4 3.97 -9.30 -3.93
N PHE A 5 4.53 -9.51 -2.73
CA PHE A 5 4.98 -8.44 -1.84
C PHE A 5 6.14 -7.62 -2.43
N VAL A 6 7.14 -8.30 -3.03
CA VAL A 6 8.31 -7.64 -3.64
C VAL A 6 7.91 -6.88 -4.91
N GLN A 7 7.01 -7.43 -5.73
CA GLN A 7 6.55 -6.73 -6.92
C GLN A 7 5.62 -5.56 -6.61
N LEU A 8 4.69 -5.65 -5.66
CA LEU A 8 3.85 -4.50 -5.26
C LEU A 8 4.66 -3.38 -4.61
N LYS A 9 5.69 -3.71 -3.81
CA LYS A 9 6.70 -2.74 -3.34
C LYS A 9 7.39 -2.03 -4.51
N SER A 10 7.82 -2.78 -5.52
CA SER A 10 8.49 -2.22 -6.69
C SER A 10 7.56 -1.40 -7.58
N LEU A 11 6.26 -1.66 -7.58
CA LEU A 11 5.24 -0.89 -8.30
C LEU A 11 4.97 0.45 -7.58
N CYS A 12 4.89 0.48 -6.24
CA CYS A 12 4.68 1.73 -5.48
C CYS A 12 5.87 2.71 -5.58
N MET A 13 7.09 2.23 -5.77
CA MET A 13 8.27 3.09 -6.00
C MET A 13 8.24 3.85 -7.33
N THR A 14 7.25 3.57 -8.20
CA THR A 14 7.08 4.19 -9.52
C THR A 14 6.04 5.33 -9.51
N ILE A 15 5.51 5.73 -8.35
CA ILE A 15 4.57 6.86 -8.21
C ILE A 15 5.27 7.92 -7.35
N PRO A 16 5.63 9.12 -7.85
CA PRO A 16 4.93 9.93 -8.86
C PRO A 16 5.73 10.18 -10.15
N ARG A 17 5.01 10.17 -11.27
CA ARG A 17 5.53 10.36 -12.63
C ARG A 17 5.89 11.81 -13.02
N ASN A 18 6.14 12.71 -12.06
CA ASN A 18 6.39 14.13 -12.34
C ASN A 18 7.53 14.72 -11.47
N LEU A 19 8.78 14.33 -11.69
CA LEU A 19 9.97 15.20 -11.68
C LEU A 19 11.23 14.34 -11.90
N VAL A 20 12.15 14.87 -12.71
CA VAL A 20 13.50 14.38 -13.03
C VAL A 20 13.60 13.51 -14.28
N ASP A 21 13.90 14.27 -15.33
CA ASP A 21 14.51 13.92 -16.59
C ASP A 21 15.73 12.97 -16.48
N SER A 22 15.81 12.03 -17.40
CA SER A 22 17.03 11.50 -18.01
C SER A 22 18.14 10.79 -17.19
N THR A 23 17.90 10.27 -15.97
CA THR A 23 18.89 9.38 -15.30
C THR A 23 18.26 8.18 -14.61
N ARG A 24 18.56 6.97 -15.13
CA ARG A 24 18.40 5.61 -14.56
C ARG A 24 17.49 5.51 -13.33
N ASP A 25 16.33 4.86 -13.48
CA ASP A 25 15.38 4.40 -12.45
C ASP A 25 15.97 4.27 -11.02
N LYS A 26 16.11 5.38 -10.29
CA LYS A 26 16.46 5.33 -8.87
C LYS A 26 15.19 4.97 -8.12
N LYS A 27 15.05 3.67 -7.81
CA LYS A 27 14.11 3.18 -6.79
C LYS A 27 14.40 3.89 -5.47
N MET A 28 13.63 4.93 -5.16
CA MET A 28 13.79 5.68 -3.92
C MET A 28 13.00 4.99 -2.81
N PHE A 29 13.72 4.23 -1.98
CA PHE A 29 13.17 3.67 -0.75
C PHE A 29 13.01 4.78 0.28
N THR A 30 11.78 4.97 0.76
CA THR A 30 11.45 5.97 1.78
C THR A 30 10.57 5.35 2.86
N SER A 31 10.55 5.92 4.06
CA SER A 31 9.63 5.47 5.12
C SER A 31 8.17 5.46 4.64
N GLN A 32 7.77 6.41 3.79
CA GLN A 32 6.40 6.45 3.23
C GLN A 32 6.13 5.32 2.20
N SER A 33 7.16 4.82 1.53
CA SER A 33 7.04 3.61 0.69
C SER A 33 6.84 2.34 1.54
N ASP A 34 7.47 2.29 2.72
CA ASP A 34 7.26 1.20 3.67
C ASP A 34 5.88 1.27 4.33
N VAL A 35 5.38 2.47 4.63
CA VAL A 35 4.01 2.67 5.14
C VAL A 35 2.96 2.11 4.17
N TRP A 36 3.07 2.38 2.87
CA TRP A 36 2.15 1.82 1.88
C TRP A 36 2.16 0.29 1.91
N SER A 37 3.37 -0.28 1.96
CA SER A 37 3.58 -1.72 1.95
C SER A 37 3.08 -2.37 3.24
N TYR A 38 3.16 -1.65 4.35
CA TYR A 38 2.57 -2.05 5.61
C TYR A 38 1.04 -2.16 5.52
N GLY A 39 0.38 -1.25 4.79
CA GLY A 39 -1.05 -1.39 4.49
C GLY A 39 -1.40 -2.67 3.72
N ILE A 40 -0.60 -3.01 2.70
CA ILE A 40 -0.76 -4.27 1.96
C ILE A 40 -0.60 -5.47 2.90
N LEU A 41 0.45 -5.47 3.73
CA LEU A 41 0.70 -6.51 4.73
C LEU A 41 -0.48 -6.68 5.69
N LEU A 42 -1.03 -5.58 6.22
CA LEU A 42 -2.20 -5.62 7.07
C LEU A 42 -3.39 -6.26 6.34
N TRP A 43 -3.65 -5.87 5.09
CA TRP A 43 -4.71 -6.48 4.30
C TRP A 43 -4.49 -7.98 4.08
N GLU A 44 -3.25 -8.42 3.83
CA GLU A 44 -2.90 -9.84 3.71
C GLU A 44 -3.17 -10.60 5.02
N ILE A 45 -2.82 -10.02 6.17
CA ILE A 45 -3.09 -10.61 7.50
C ILE A 45 -4.61 -10.78 7.71
N TYR A 46 -5.38 -9.70 7.52
CA TYR A 46 -6.84 -9.71 7.75
C TYR A 46 -7.63 -10.52 6.72
N SER A 47 -7.04 -10.77 5.55
CA SER A 47 -7.63 -11.62 4.52
C SER A 47 -7.19 -13.09 4.62
N PHE A 48 -6.48 -13.46 5.70
CA PHE A 48 -5.93 -14.81 5.90
C PHE A 48 -5.00 -15.26 4.77
N GLY A 49 -4.16 -14.35 4.29
CA GLY A 49 -3.14 -14.63 3.27
C GLY A 49 -3.68 -14.68 1.84
N ARG A 50 -4.84 -14.08 1.55
CA ARG A 50 -5.31 -13.93 0.17
C ARG A 50 -4.35 -13.05 -0.62
N VAL A 51 -4.37 -13.22 -1.94
CA VAL A 51 -3.53 -12.44 -2.85
C VAL A 51 -4.12 -11.03 -3.01
N PRO A 52 -3.32 -9.96 -2.81
CA PRO A 52 -3.73 -8.58 -3.08
C PRO A 52 -4.19 -8.39 -4.54
N TYR A 53 -5.22 -7.57 -4.75
CA TYR A 53 -5.81 -7.32 -6.08
C TYR A 53 -6.14 -8.61 -6.85
N PRO A 54 -6.97 -9.50 -6.28
CA PRO A 54 -7.31 -10.75 -6.95
C PRO A 54 -7.97 -10.45 -8.29
N ARG A 55 -7.67 -11.27 -9.30
CA ARG A 55 -8.22 -11.17 -10.67
C ARG A 55 -7.70 -9.99 -11.50
N ILE A 56 -6.76 -9.20 -10.99
CA ILE A 56 -6.05 -8.18 -11.78
C ILE A 56 -4.63 -8.70 -12.08
N PRO A 57 -4.22 -8.79 -13.34
CA PRO A 57 -2.84 -9.12 -13.69
C PRO A 57 -1.88 -8.12 -13.05
N LEU A 58 -0.77 -8.58 -12.49
CA LEU A 58 0.19 -7.75 -11.76
C LEU A 58 0.69 -6.53 -12.56
N GLN A 59 0.84 -6.69 -13.88
CA GLN A 59 1.25 -5.62 -14.79
C GLN A 59 0.20 -4.51 -14.92
N GLU A 60 -1.07 -4.82 -14.69
CA GLU A 60 -2.18 -3.87 -14.79
C GLU A 60 -2.51 -3.20 -13.45
N VAL A 61 -2.10 -3.80 -12.33
CA VAL A 61 -2.41 -3.30 -10.97
C VAL A 61 -2.03 -1.82 -10.81
N LEU A 62 -0.87 -1.41 -11.32
CA LEU A 62 -0.47 0.00 -11.28
C LEU A 62 -1.49 0.93 -11.91
N SER A 63 -1.95 0.61 -13.13
CA SER A 63 -2.90 1.44 -13.86
C SER A 63 -4.24 1.55 -13.11
N HIS A 64 -4.67 0.48 -12.44
CA HIS A 64 -5.86 0.49 -11.60
C HIS A 64 -5.67 1.34 -10.34
N VAL A 65 -4.52 1.23 -9.68
CA VAL A 65 -4.19 2.02 -8.49
C VAL A 65 -4.10 3.51 -8.80
N GLU A 66 -3.49 3.88 -9.93
CA GLU A 66 -3.43 5.27 -10.43
C GLU A 66 -4.83 5.84 -10.72
N ARG A 67 -5.76 5.02 -11.22
CA ARG A 67 -7.18 5.38 -11.40
C ARG A 67 -7.98 5.38 -10.09
N GLY A 68 -7.34 5.14 -8.95
CA GLY A 68 -7.96 5.18 -7.63
C GLY A 68 -8.54 3.86 -7.14
N LYS A 69 -8.39 2.73 -7.86
CA LYS A 69 -8.80 1.42 -7.34
C LYS A 69 -7.97 1.10 -6.09
N ARG A 70 -8.66 0.66 -5.04
CA ARG A 70 -8.08 0.09 -3.83
C ARG A 70 -8.69 -1.29 -3.59
N MET A 71 -8.05 -2.07 -2.72
CA MET A 71 -8.59 -3.36 -2.30
C MET A 71 -9.79 -3.14 -1.41
N ASP A 72 -10.81 -3.96 -1.58
CA ASP A 72 -12.00 -3.93 -0.74
C ASP A 72 -11.65 -4.44 0.68
N PRO A 73 -12.39 -4.02 1.73
CA PRO A 73 -12.12 -4.46 3.09
C PRO A 73 -12.20 -6.00 3.18
N PRO A 74 -11.23 -6.67 3.83
CA PRO A 74 -11.33 -8.11 4.08
C PRO A 74 -12.59 -8.44 4.90
N GLU A 75 -13.11 -9.65 4.70
CA GLU A 75 -14.26 -10.15 5.46
C GLU A 75 -13.94 -10.23 6.96
N GLY A 76 -14.82 -9.67 7.79
CA GLY A 76 -14.59 -9.59 9.25
C GLY A 76 -13.54 -8.57 9.69
N CYS A 77 -12.97 -7.77 8.78
CA CYS A 77 -12.03 -6.72 9.14
C CYS A 77 -12.75 -5.57 9.87
N PRO A 78 -12.30 -5.18 11.08
CA PRO A 78 -12.88 -4.04 11.79
C PRO A 78 -12.78 -2.74 10.97
N PRO A 79 -13.81 -1.86 10.98
CA PRO A 79 -13.79 -0.63 10.19
C PRO A 79 -12.60 0.28 10.48
N PHE A 80 -12.17 0.38 11.75
CA PHE A 80 -11.00 1.20 12.12
C PHE A 80 -9.72 0.68 11.46
N MET A 81 -9.56 -0.64 11.35
CA MET A 81 -8.38 -1.23 10.75
C MET A 81 -8.34 -0.97 9.24
N TYR A 82 -9.47 -1.09 8.56
CA TYR A 82 -9.54 -0.74 7.14
C TYR A 82 -9.34 0.77 6.92
N SER A 83 -9.76 1.63 7.85
CA SER A 83 -9.46 3.07 7.83
C SER A 83 -7.94 3.34 7.90
N ILE A 84 -7.20 2.60 8.73
CA ILE A 84 -5.73 2.66 8.75
C ILE A 84 -5.17 2.21 7.39
N MET A 85 -5.55 1.02 6.90
CA MET A 85 -5.07 0.47 5.62
C MET A 85 -5.29 1.45 4.46
N SER A 86 -6.51 1.97 4.31
CA SER A 86 -6.87 2.87 3.21
C SER A 86 -6.05 4.17 3.19
N ARG A 87 -5.74 4.75 4.35
CA ARG A 87 -4.88 5.95 4.45
C ARG A 87 -3.42 5.67 4.10
N THR A 88 -2.90 4.48 4.41
CA THR A 88 -1.55 4.10 3.96
C THR A 88 -1.46 4.01 2.43
N TRP A 89 -2.57 3.79 1.73
CA TRP A 89 -2.66 3.74 0.28
C TRP A 89 -2.99 5.09 -0.39
N CYS A 90 -2.69 6.21 0.28
CA CYS A 90 -2.79 7.53 -0.34
C CYS A 90 -1.76 7.68 -1.46
N ILE A 91 -2.16 8.20 -2.63
CA ILE A 91 -1.24 8.44 -3.75
C ILE A 91 -0.14 9.41 -3.32
N ASP A 92 -0.52 10.49 -2.64
CA ASP A 92 0.40 11.47 -2.09
C ASP A 92 1.15 10.88 -0.87
N PRO A 93 2.47 10.66 -0.96
CA PRO A 93 3.24 10.11 0.15
C PRO A 93 3.19 10.97 1.40
N MET A 94 3.07 12.30 1.27
CA MET A 94 3.06 13.22 2.42
C MET A 94 1.76 13.14 3.23
N LYS A 95 0.69 12.62 2.63
CA LYS A 95 -0.62 12.43 3.28
C LYS A 95 -0.76 11.05 3.96
N ARG A 96 0.19 10.14 3.76
CA ARG A 96 0.19 8.85 4.42
C ARG A 96 0.56 9.03 5.90
N PRO A 97 -0.09 8.31 6.83
CA PRO A 97 0.26 8.38 8.25
C PRO A 97 1.67 7.87 8.49
N THR A 98 2.36 8.36 9.51
CA THR A 98 3.64 7.79 9.92
C THR A 98 3.42 6.48 10.68
N PHE A 99 4.46 5.66 10.81
CA PHE A 99 4.39 4.49 11.68
C PHE A 99 4.05 4.84 13.13
N LYS A 100 4.45 6.02 13.61
CA LYS A 100 4.09 6.52 14.95
C LYS A 100 2.58 6.75 15.06
N ASP A 101 1.97 7.37 14.06
CA ASP A 101 0.53 7.63 14.04
C ASP A 101 -0.25 6.32 14.00
N ILE A 102 0.17 5.38 13.16
CA ILE A 102 -0.44 4.04 13.06
C ILE A 102 -0.35 3.31 14.40
N LEU A 103 0.82 3.29 15.04
CA LEU A 103 1.00 2.66 16.34
C LEU A 103 0.12 3.28 17.42
N MET A 104 -0.03 4.61 17.43
CA MET A 104 -0.89 5.31 18.38
C MET A 104 -2.35 4.91 18.21
N GLU A 105 -2.84 4.84 16.97
CA GLU A 105 -4.22 4.47 16.67
C GLU A 105 -4.54 3.01 17.00
N LEU A 106 -3.59 2.11 16.73
CA LEU A 106 -3.70 0.69 17.11
C LEU A 106 -3.80 0.53 18.63
N ARG A 107 -3.04 1.32 19.40
CA ARG A 107 -3.09 1.30 20.88
C ARG A 107 -4.39 1.86 21.45
N LEU A 108 -5.10 2.71 20.73
CA LEU A 108 -6.39 3.25 21.18
C LEU A 108 -7.54 2.24 21.00
N HIS A 109 -7.35 1.23 20.15
CA HIS A 109 -8.36 0.21 19.82
C HIS A 109 -7.96 -1.20 20.30
N SER A 110 -6.89 -1.32 21.09
CA SER A 110 -6.45 -2.55 21.77
C SER A 110 -6.98 -2.57 23.21
#